data_AF-A0A6B3LN92-F1
#
_entry.id   AF-A0A6B3LN92-F1
#
_cell.length_a   1.000
_cell.length_b   1.000
_cell.length_c   1.000
_cell.angle_alpha   90.00
_cell.angle_beta   90.00
_cell.angle_gamma   90.00
#
_symmetry.space_group_name_H-M   'P 1'
#
loop_
_entity.id
_entity.type
_entity.pdbx_description
1 polymer ?
#
loop_
_entity_poly.entity_id
_entity_poly.type
_entity_poly.pdbx_seq_one_letter_code
_entity_poly.pdbx_strand_id
1 'polypeptide(L)'
;MKRINISLRLFLLTMLLFAFSACEKDDDTAHVSGITTYAQFEMSGDRFSSIVQGGEFVDPGVTATEGETELPVTVSGTVDTSTPGVYDIVYTAVNSDGFPGSTTRTVAVLPAPEQAGVNIAGTYVRSGVSSTVTKLAPGFYLMPNVWGPNLIPSYIITTDGVNLTLPGNALSGFGPVEGTGTLQGGVMTLLVSLPNFGIADSRRVWERQ
;
A
#
# COMPACT_ATOMS: atom_id res chain seq x y z
N MET A 1 -8.85 36.06 77.37
CA MET A 1 -7.76 35.21 76.81
C MET A 1 -8.39 33.92 76.29
N LYS A 2 -8.44 33.70 74.97
CA LYS A 2 -9.15 32.56 74.35
C LYS A 2 -8.52 31.24 74.78
N ARG A 3 -9.15 30.55 75.74
CA ARG A 3 -8.84 29.16 76.09
C ARG A 3 -9.36 28.28 74.95
N ILE A 4 -8.48 27.92 74.03
CA ILE A 4 -8.79 26.90 73.03
C ILE A 4 -9.02 25.57 73.78
N ASN A 5 -10.23 25.01 73.67
CA ASN A 5 -10.62 23.77 74.35
C ASN A 5 -9.72 22.61 73.87
N ILE A 6 -9.20 21.82 74.81
CA ILE A 6 -8.37 20.64 74.52
C ILE A 6 -9.10 19.66 73.59
N SER A 7 -10.43 19.53 73.70
CA SER A 7 -11.23 18.73 72.78
C SER A 7 -11.23 19.27 71.34
N LEU A 8 -11.18 20.60 71.16
CA LEU A 8 -11.11 21.23 69.84
C LEU A 8 -9.71 21.06 69.21
N ARG A 9 -8.64 21.03 70.01
CA ARG A 9 -7.28 20.68 69.54
C ARG A 9 -7.16 19.21 69.15
N LEU A 10 -7.73 18.31 69.94
CA LEU A 10 -7.72 16.88 69.64
C LEU A 10 -8.53 16.60 68.37
N PHE A 11 -9.66 17.27 68.19
CA PHE A 11 -10.49 17.18 66.98
C PHE A 11 -9.79 17.74 65.73
N LEU A 12 -9.13 18.89 65.83
CA LEU A 12 -8.32 19.46 64.73
C LEU A 12 -7.10 18.60 64.39
N LEU A 13 -6.45 17.97 65.39
CA LEU A 13 -5.32 17.06 65.17
C LEU A 13 -5.76 15.75 64.51
N THR A 14 -6.91 15.19 64.91
CA THR A 14 -7.49 14.01 64.27
C THR A 14 -7.98 14.30 62.85
N MET A 15 -8.54 15.49 62.60
CA MET A 15 -8.97 15.89 61.26
C MET A 15 -7.79 16.14 60.31
N LEU A 16 -6.63 16.58 60.84
CA LEU A 16 -5.39 16.72 60.08
C LEU A 16 -4.73 15.35 59.76
N LEU A 17 -4.92 14.35 60.62
CA LEU A 17 -4.44 12.97 60.41
C LEU A 17 -5.22 12.22 59.31
N PHE A 18 -6.50 12.54 59.10
CA PHE A 18 -7.31 11.96 58.02
C PHE A 18 -7.14 12.68 56.66
N ALA A 19 -6.50 13.85 56.63
CA ALA A 19 -6.30 14.63 55.40
C ALA A 19 -5.16 14.11 54.49
N PHE A 20 -4.37 13.13 54.96
CA PHE A 20 -3.28 12.51 54.18
C PHE A 20 -3.61 11.13 53.62
N SER A 21 -4.88 10.71 53.64
CA SER A 21 -5.31 9.51 52.90
C SER A 21 -5.28 9.82 51.40
N ALA A 22 -4.09 9.82 50.81
CA ALA A 22 -3.91 9.81 49.37
C ALA A 22 -4.55 8.54 48.82
N CYS A 23 -5.44 8.66 47.84
CA CYS A 23 -5.94 7.50 47.12
C CYS A 23 -4.74 6.79 46.48
N GLU A 24 -4.53 5.50 46.79
CA GLU A 24 -3.72 4.66 45.92
C GLU A 24 -4.43 4.60 44.57
N LYS A 25 -3.70 4.89 43.49
CA LYS A 25 -4.22 4.70 42.14
C LYS A 25 -4.24 3.20 41.91
N ASP A 26 -5.42 2.62 41.69
CA ASP A 26 -5.54 1.22 41.28
C ASP A 26 -4.69 1.01 40.00
N ASP A 27 -3.73 0.09 40.10
CA ASP A 27 -2.72 -0.15 39.07
C ASP A 27 -3.25 -1.06 37.94
N ASP A 28 -4.57 -1.29 37.89
CA ASP A 28 -5.29 -2.12 36.93
C ASP A 28 -5.13 -1.65 35.46
N THR A 29 -4.61 -0.45 35.27
CA THR A 29 -4.28 0.12 33.95
C THR A 29 -2.79 0.21 33.68
N ALA A 30 -1.94 -0.09 34.66
CA ALA A 30 -0.51 -0.20 34.44
C ALA A 30 -0.20 -1.56 33.80
N HIS A 31 0.81 -1.57 32.93
CA HIS A 31 1.34 -2.79 32.30
C HIS A 31 0.36 -3.60 31.43
N VAL A 32 -0.82 -3.06 31.10
CA VAL A 32 -1.77 -3.69 30.17
C VAL A 32 -1.32 -3.62 28.70
N SER A 33 -0.31 -2.80 28.38
CA SER A 33 0.25 -2.65 27.03
C SER A 33 1.51 -3.49 26.87
N GLY A 34 1.50 -4.43 25.92
CA GLY A 34 2.68 -5.17 25.46
C GLY A 34 3.34 -4.52 24.24
N ILE A 35 4.64 -4.76 24.05
CA ILE A 35 5.34 -4.46 22.80
C ILE A 35 5.23 -5.72 21.93
N THR A 36 4.73 -5.57 20.71
CA THR A 36 4.69 -6.65 19.73
C THR A 36 5.73 -6.42 18.63
N THR A 37 6.31 -7.50 18.14
CA THR A 37 7.22 -7.48 16.98
C THR A 37 6.47 -8.02 15.78
N TYR A 38 6.15 -7.16 14.81
CA TYR A 38 5.43 -7.59 13.61
C TYR A 38 6.31 -8.43 12.67
N ALA A 39 5.67 -9.23 11.83
CA ALA A 39 6.34 -9.96 10.77
C ALA A 39 7.06 -8.99 9.80
N GLN A 40 8.34 -9.22 9.60
CA GLN A 40 9.16 -8.56 8.59
C GLN A 40 9.34 -9.49 7.39
N PHE A 41 9.19 -8.98 6.17
CA PHE A 41 9.32 -9.77 4.95
C PHE A 41 10.56 -9.35 4.16
N GLU A 42 11.31 -10.33 3.67
CA GLU A 42 12.42 -10.13 2.74
C GLU A 42 12.10 -10.86 1.43
N MET A 43 11.97 -10.10 0.35
CA MET A 43 11.63 -10.66 -0.96
C MET A 43 12.88 -11.19 -1.65
N SER A 44 12.82 -12.44 -2.13
CA SER A 44 13.83 -12.95 -3.04
C SER A 44 13.55 -12.37 -4.45
N GLY A 45 14.50 -11.69 -5.07
CA GLY A 45 14.27 -11.03 -6.38
C GLY A 45 13.27 -9.87 -6.35
N ASP A 46 12.86 -9.41 -7.54
CA ASP A 46 12.18 -8.11 -7.67
C ASP A 46 10.71 -8.13 -7.24
N ARG A 47 10.29 -7.09 -6.51
CA ARG A 47 8.88 -6.91 -6.14
C ARG A 47 7.94 -6.81 -7.34
N PHE A 48 8.41 -6.14 -8.40
CA PHE A 48 7.70 -5.97 -9.65
C PHE A 48 8.47 -6.66 -10.75
N SER A 49 7.77 -7.44 -11.57
CA SER A 49 8.38 -8.13 -12.70
C SER A 49 7.43 -8.15 -13.88
N SER A 50 7.97 -8.47 -15.05
CA SER A 50 7.16 -8.71 -16.24
C SER A 50 7.66 -9.94 -16.99
N ILE A 51 6.71 -10.63 -17.61
CA ILE A 51 6.93 -11.76 -18.51
C ILE A 51 6.15 -11.52 -19.79
N VAL A 52 6.50 -12.24 -20.85
CA VAL A 52 5.69 -12.24 -22.09
C VAL A 52 4.66 -13.36 -22.00
N GLN A 53 3.48 -13.14 -22.57
CA GLN A 53 2.42 -14.13 -22.67
C GLN A 53 2.95 -15.48 -23.20
N GLY A 54 2.55 -16.57 -22.52
CA GLY A 54 3.01 -17.93 -22.77
C GLY A 54 4.40 -18.24 -22.19
N GLY A 55 5.08 -17.26 -21.60
CA GLY A 55 6.34 -17.46 -20.88
C GLY A 55 6.17 -18.22 -19.57
N GLU A 56 7.30 -18.68 -19.03
CA GLU A 56 7.36 -19.30 -17.71
C GLU A 56 7.49 -18.23 -16.62
N PHE A 57 6.76 -18.41 -15.53
CA PHE A 57 6.94 -17.64 -14.31
C PHE A 57 7.18 -18.59 -13.15
N VAL A 58 8.33 -18.43 -12.49
CA VAL A 58 8.68 -19.13 -11.25
C VAL A 58 8.75 -18.08 -10.16
N ASP A 59 7.94 -18.24 -9.12
CA ASP A 59 7.98 -17.35 -7.97
C ASP A 59 9.31 -17.54 -7.22
N PRO A 60 10.17 -16.50 -7.12
CA PRO A 60 11.41 -16.59 -6.34
C PRO A 60 11.19 -16.76 -4.83
N GLY A 61 9.98 -16.50 -4.33
CA GLY A 61 9.63 -16.65 -2.92
C GLY A 61 9.95 -15.43 -2.05
N VAL A 62 9.65 -15.58 -0.77
CA VAL A 62 9.77 -14.56 0.29
C VAL A 62 10.10 -15.27 1.60
N THR A 63 11.00 -14.71 2.40
CA THR A 63 11.21 -15.11 3.81
C THR A 63 10.49 -14.13 4.73
N ALA A 64 9.96 -14.62 5.86
CA ALA A 64 9.35 -13.79 6.88
C ALA A 64 9.96 -14.07 8.25
N THR A 65 10.17 -13.04 9.07
CA THR A 65 10.72 -13.18 10.42
C THR A 65 9.98 -12.35 11.46
N GLU A 66 10.00 -12.80 12.71
CA GLU A 66 9.69 -12.02 13.91
C GLU A 66 11.00 -11.85 14.70
N GLY A 67 11.63 -10.69 14.55
CA GLY A 67 13.01 -10.50 15.02
C GLY A 67 13.97 -11.46 14.30
N GLU A 68 14.59 -12.36 15.06
CA GLU A 68 15.51 -13.38 14.53
C GLU A 68 14.83 -14.72 14.21
N THR A 69 13.53 -14.86 14.51
CA THR A 69 12.79 -16.13 14.33
C THR A 69 12.10 -16.16 12.98
N GLU A 70 12.31 -17.21 12.19
CA GLU A 70 11.60 -17.40 10.92
C GLU A 70 10.12 -17.76 11.14
N LEU A 71 9.23 -17.16 10.34
CA LEU A 71 7.81 -17.40 10.35
C LEU A 71 7.38 -18.20 9.10
N PRO A 72 6.41 -19.10 9.21
CA PRO A 72 5.84 -19.78 8.04
C PRO A 72 5.10 -18.77 7.15
N VAL A 73 5.43 -18.79 5.86
CA VAL A 73 4.80 -17.94 4.85
C VAL A 73 3.69 -18.71 4.13
N THR A 74 2.50 -18.12 4.06
CA THR A 74 1.40 -18.57 3.22
C THR A 74 1.38 -17.75 1.94
N VAL A 75 1.33 -18.43 0.79
CA VAL A 75 1.28 -17.80 -0.54
C VAL A 75 -0.12 -17.94 -1.12
N SER A 76 -0.65 -16.85 -1.68
CA SER A 76 -1.95 -16.83 -2.36
C SER A 76 -1.88 -16.01 -3.65
N GLY A 77 -2.72 -16.36 -4.62
CA GLY A 77 -2.68 -15.82 -5.97
C GLY A 77 -1.92 -16.72 -6.94
N THR A 78 -2.17 -16.51 -8.23
CA THR A 78 -1.56 -17.26 -9.33
C THR A 78 -1.38 -16.33 -10.52
N VAL A 79 -0.31 -16.52 -11.29
CA VAL A 79 -0.10 -15.77 -12.54
C VAL A 79 -0.62 -16.62 -13.70
N ASP A 80 -1.70 -16.18 -14.34
CA ASP A 80 -2.11 -16.76 -15.62
C ASP A 80 -1.19 -16.21 -16.72
N THR A 81 -0.17 -16.97 -17.09
CA THR A 81 0.80 -16.54 -18.10
C THR A 81 0.20 -16.53 -19.51
N SER A 82 -1.00 -17.08 -19.72
CA SER A 82 -1.64 -17.16 -21.03
C SER A 82 -2.45 -15.91 -21.39
N THR A 83 -2.72 -15.03 -20.43
CA THR A 83 -3.55 -13.83 -20.62
C THR A 83 -2.77 -12.57 -20.25
N PRO A 84 -2.63 -11.58 -21.14
CA PRO A 84 -2.03 -10.30 -20.78
C PRO A 84 -2.82 -9.59 -19.67
N GLY A 85 -2.10 -9.08 -18.68
CA GLY A 85 -2.70 -8.52 -17.47
C GLY A 85 -1.66 -8.31 -16.37
N VAL A 86 -2.11 -7.93 -15.17
CA VAL A 86 -1.25 -7.79 -14.00
C VAL A 86 -1.81 -8.62 -12.86
N TYR A 87 -0.97 -9.49 -12.31
CA TYR A 87 -1.32 -10.51 -11.34
C TYR A 87 -0.55 -10.27 -10.05
N ASP A 88 -1.26 -10.34 -8.92
CA ASP A 88 -0.67 -10.21 -7.60
C ASP A 88 -0.50 -11.57 -6.93
N ILE A 89 0.66 -11.77 -6.31
CA ILE A 89 0.96 -12.86 -5.41
C ILE A 89 1.13 -12.25 -4.03
N VAL A 90 0.30 -12.69 -3.09
CA VAL A 90 0.27 -12.17 -1.72
C VAL A 90 0.86 -13.21 -0.78
N TYR A 91 1.88 -12.77 -0.04
CA TYR A 91 2.56 -13.53 0.99
C TYR A 91 2.07 -13.04 2.34
N THR A 92 1.64 -13.95 3.22
CA THR A 92 1.20 -13.63 4.56
C THR A 92 1.95 -14.45 5.59
N ALA A 93 2.18 -13.86 6.75
CA ALA A 93 2.75 -14.52 7.92
C ALA A 93 2.07 -13.94 9.16
N VAL A 94 1.98 -14.73 10.23
CA VAL A 94 1.38 -14.32 11.49
C VAL A 94 2.45 -14.43 12.57
N ASN A 95 2.64 -13.36 13.34
CA ASN A 95 3.61 -13.35 14.43
C ASN A 95 3.11 -14.14 15.65
N SER A 96 3.96 -14.30 16.67
CA SER A 96 3.64 -15.11 17.86
C SER A 96 2.43 -14.58 18.66
N ASP A 97 2.15 -13.27 18.60
CA ASP A 97 1.01 -12.62 19.23
C ASP A 97 -0.30 -12.70 18.41
N GLY A 98 -0.28 -13.33 17.24
CA GLY A 98 -1.45 -13.48 16.36
C GLY A 98 -1.72 -12.31 15.42
N PHE A 99 -0.79 -11.37 15.28
CA PHE A 99 -0.91 -10.25 14.33
C PHE A 99 -0.43 -10.67 12.93
N PRO A 100 -1.28 -10.54 11.89
CA PRO A 100 -0.88 -10.85 10.53
C PRO A 100 -0.05 -9.70 9.91
N GLY A 101 0.90 -10.08 9.07
CA GLY A 101 1.60 -9.20 8.14
C GLY A 101 1.47 -9.71 6.71
N SER A 102 1.69 -8.85 5.73
CA SER A 102 1.72 -9.25 4.32
C SER A 102 2.66 -8.42 3.46
N THR A 103 3.14 -9.02 2.38
CA THR A 103 3.79 -8.33 1.26
C THR A 103 3.27 -8.88 -0.06
N THR A 104 3.48 -8.15 -1.16
CA THR A 104 2.92 -8.49 -2.47
C THR A 104 3.98 -8.38 -3.55
N ARG A 105 4.09 -9.44 -4.36
CA ARG A 105 4.77 -9.42 -5.66
C ARG A 105 3.74 -9.20 -6.73
N THR A 106 4.06 -8.33 -7.69
CA THR A 106 3.16 -8.00 -8.80
C THR A 106 3.86 -8.33 -10.12
N VAL A 107 3.19 -9.12 -10.96
CA VAL A 107 3.72 -9.64 -12.21
C VAL A 107 2.86 -9.17 -13.37
N ALA A 108 3.45 -8.45 -14.31
CA ALA A 108 2.79 -8.08 -15.56
C ALA A 108 3.04 -9.13 -16.64
N VAL A 109 1.96 -9.69 -17.19
CA VAL A 109 2.01 -10.53 -18.39
C VAL A 109 1.77 -9.60 -19.59
N LEU A 110 2.81 -9.44 -20.41
CA LEU A 110 2.81 -8.56 -21.57
C LEU A 110 2.31 -9.32 -22.82
N PRO A 111 1.61 -8.66 -23.75
CA PRO A 111 1.20 -9.29 -25.01
C PRO A 111 2.38 -9.60 -25.96
N ALA A 112 3.52 -8.92 -25.78
CA ALA A 112 4.73 -9.08 -26.55
C ALA A 112 5.95 -8.59 -25.72
N PRO A 113 7.19 -8.89 -26.13
CA PRO A 113 8.36 -8.25 -25.54
C PRO A 113 8.31 -6.73 -25.67
N GLU A 114 8.81 -6.00 -24.66
CA GLU A 114 9.06 -4.56 -24.78
C GLU A 114 10.04 -4.29 -25.93
N GLN A 115 9.71 -3.33 -26.79
CA GLN A 115 10.58 -2.89 -27.88
C GLN A 115 11.79 -2.14 -27.34
N ALA A 116 12.93 -2.31 -27.98
CA ALA A 116 14.18 -1.70 -27.55
C ALA A 116 14.07 -0.17 -27.44
N GLY A 117 14.49 0.39 -26.30
CA GLY A 117 14.48 1.83 -26.04
C GLY A 117 13.14 2.40 -25.56
N VAL A 118 12.08 1.58 -25.44
CA VAL A 118 10.80 2.04 -24.91
C VAL A 118 10.95 2.43 -23.43
N ASN A 119 10.63 3.70 -23.15
CA ASN A 119 10.51 4.20 -21.79
C ASN A 119 9.55 5.39 -21.70
N ILE A 120 8.38 5.15 -21.12
CA ILE A 120 7.37 6.19 -20.88
C ILE A 120 7.49 6.85 -19.49
N ALA A 121 8.49 6.48 -18.69
CA ALA A 121 8.67 7.08 -17.36
C ALA A 121 8.95 8.59 -17.45
N GLY A 122 8.40 9.35 -16.51
CA GLY A 122 8.54 10.80 -16.48
C GLY A 122 7.35 11.48 -15.83
N THR A 123 7.47 12.79 -15.65
CA THR A 123 6.39 13.61 -15.08
C THR A 123 5.45 14.06 -16.19
N TYR A 124 4.16 13.88 -15.93
CA TYR A 124 3.08 14.31 -16.81
C TYR A 124 2.15 15.25 -16.07
N VAL A 125 1.66 16.29 -16.75
CA VAL A 125 0.81 17.33 -16.15
C VAL A 125 -0.52 17.45 -16.88
N ARG A 126 -1.58 17.60 -16.09
CA ARG A 126 -2.93 17.90 -16.56
C ARG A 126 -3.54 18.97 -15.68
N SER A 127 -3.88 20.13 -16.26
CA SER A 127 -4.57 21.22 -15.56
C SER A 127 -3.88 21.63 -14.23
N GLY A 128 -2.54 21.66 -14.22
CA GLY A 128 -1.73 21.98 -13.04
C GLY A 128 -1.49 20.82 -12.06
N VAL A 129 -2.12 19.66 -12.26
CA VAL A 129 -1.85 18.45 -11.47
C VAL A 129 -0.74 17.65 -12.12
N SER A 130 0.29 17.28 -11.35
CA SER A 130 1.40 16.44 -11.81
C SER A 130 1.22 14.98 -11.40
N SER A 131 1.67 14.07 -12.24
CA SER A 131 1.70 12.62 -12.00
C SER A 131 2.95 12.04 -12.62
N THR A 132 3.76 11.34 -11.83
CA THR A 132 5.04 10.77 -12.31
C THR A 132 4.85 9.31 -12.65
N VAL A 133 4.96 8.98 -13.93
CA VAL A 133 4.98 7.59 -14.41
C VAL A 133 6.33 6.99 -14.06
N THR A 134 6.31 5.87 -13.32
CA THR A 134 7.52 5.15 -12.89
C THR A 134 7.58 3.80 -13.61
N LYS A 135 8.75 3.45 -14.17
CA LYS A 135 8.98 2.12 -14.73
C LYS A 135 9.20 1.13 -13.59
N LEU A 136 8.38 0.09 -13.53
CA LEU A 136 8.45 -0.95 -12.51
C LEU A 136 9.22 -2.18 -13.02
N ALA A 137 8.98 -2.56 -14.26
CA ALA A 137 9.67 -3.62 -15.00
C ALA A 137 9.58 -3.30 -16.52
N PRO A 138 10.26 -4.05 -17.42
CA PRO A 138 10.08 -3.87 -18.86
C PRO A 138 8.58 -3.91 -19.23
N GLY A 139 8.12 -2.91 -19.97
CA GLY A 139 6.74 -2.76 -20.42
C GLY A 139 5.68 -2.54 -19.32
N PHE A 140 6.10 -2.38 -18.07
CA PHE A 140 5.21 -2.28 -16.90
C PHE A 140 5.53 -1.04 -16.07
N TYR A 141 4.52 -0.19 -15.87
CA TYR A 141 4.65 1.12 -15.27
C TYR A 141 3.55 1.37 -14.23
N LEU A 142 3.81 2.30 -13.32
CA LEU A 142 2.83 2.84 -12.38
C LEU A 142 2.64 4.33 -12.63
N MET A 143 1.40 4.76 -12.74
CA MET A 143 1.01 6.16 -12.69
C MET A 143 0.18 6.40 -11.43
N PRO A 144 0.64 7.21 -10.46
CA PRO A 144 -0.05 7.39 -9.19
C PRO A 144 -1.37 8.18 -9.32
N ASN A 145 -1.54 8.90 -10.43
CA ASN A 145 -2.77 9.61 -10.75
C ASN A 145 -3.05 9.56 -12.25
N VAL A 146 -4.04 8.79 -12.69
CA VAL A 146 -4.53 8.79 -14.09
C VAL A 146 -5.72 9.71 -14.31
N TRP A 147 -6.36 10.20 -13.24
CA TRP A 147 -7.65 10.91 -13.28
C TRP A 147 -7.55 12.43 -13.32
N GLY A 148 -6.59 13.01 -12.58
CA GLY A 148 -6.40 14.44 -12.41
C GLY A 148 -6.88 14.92 -11.03
N PRO A 149 -8.15 15.31 -10.84
CA PRO A 149 -8.59 15.95 -9.59
C PRO A 149 -8.47 15.07 -8.33
N ASN A 150 -8.68 13.76 -8.50
CA ASN A 150 -8.56 12.78 -7.42
C ASN A 150 -7.33 11.92 -7.68
N LEU A 151 -6.63 11.51 -6.62
CA LEU A 151 -5.50 10.59 -6.69
C LEU A 151 -6.02 9.17 -6.99
N ILE A 152 -6.15 8.84 -8.27
CA ILE A 152 -6.57 7.51 -8.74
C ILE A 152 -5.37 6.86 -9.44
N PRO A 153 -4.66 5.94 -8.78
CA PRO A 153 -3.53 5.25 -9.39
C PRO A 153 -3.98 4.17 -10.36
N SER A 154 -3.15 3.88 -11.36
CA SER A 154 -3.28 2.70 -12.19
C SER A 154 -1.92 2.24 -12.69
N TYR A 155 -1.83 0.93 -12.92
CA TYR A 155 -0.74 0.39 -13.71
C TYR A 155 -0.93 0.72 -15.19
N ILE A 156 0.18 0.78 -15.92
CA ILE A 156 0.18 0.93 -17.37
C ILE A 156 1.04 -0.17 -17.95
N ILE A 157 0.47 -0.93 -18.89
CA ILE A 157 1.20 -1.86 -19.75
C ILE A 157 1.40 -1.20 -21.12
N THR A 158 2.63 -1.24 -21.63
CA THR A 158 2.94 -0.87 -23.02
C THR A 158 4.20 -1.58 -23.49
N THR A 159 4.19 -2.08 -24.73
CA THR A 159 5.37 -2.74 -25.32
C THR A 159 6.05 -1.88 -26.39
N ASP A 160 5.35 -0.90 -26.95
CA ASP A 160 5.83 -0.02 -28.03
C ASP A 160 6.01 1.44 -27.57
N GLY A 161 5.64 1.76 -26.33
CA GLY A 161 5.68 3.11 -25.79
C GLY A 161 4.63 4.06 -26.40
N VAL A 162 3.74 3.54 -27.24
CA VAL A 162 2.69 4.30 -27.93
C VAL A 162 1.33 3.84 -27.46
N ASN A 163 1.02 2.55 -27.56
CA ASN A 163 -0.26 1.98 -27.14
C ASN A 163 -0.19 1.60 -25.66
N LEU A 164 -1.11 2.16 -24.87
CA LEU A 164 -1.15 2.01 -23.42
C LEU A 164 -2.39 1.21 -23.02
N THR A 165 -2.23 0.33 -22.05
CA THR A 165 -3.35 -0.44 -21.45
C THR A 165 -3.36 -0.23 -19.95
N LEU A 166 -4.54 0.07 -19.40
CA LEU A 166 -4.81 0.07 -17.96
C LEU A 166 -5.43 -1.28 -17.60
N PRO A 167 -4.72 -2.16 -16.87
CA PRO A 167 -5.04 -3.58 -16.79
C PRO A 167 -6.19 -3.93 -15.84
N GLY A 168 -6.84 -2.96 -15.19
CA GLY A 168 -7.99 -3.21 -14.32
C GLY A 168 -7.68 -3.52 -12.87
N ASN A 169 -6.44 -3.36 -12.42
CA ASN A 169 -6.10 -3.58 -11.00
C ASN A 169 -6.73 -2.52 -10.09
N ALA A 170 -7.13 -2.95 -8.90
CA ALA A 170 -7.69 -2.08 -7.88
C ALA A 170 -6.59 -1.59 -6.91
N LEU A 171 -6.00 -0.44 -7.23
CA LEU A 171 -4.89 0.14 -6.46
C LEU A 171 -5.32 1.19 -5.42
N SER A 172 -6.62 1.45 -5.33
CA SER A 172 -7.20 2.43 -4.40
C SER A 172 -8.65 2.09 -4.07
N GLY A 173 -9.27 2.87 -3.18
CA GLY A 173 -10.69 2.75 -2.84
C GLY A 173 -11.65 3.01 -4.01
N PHE A 174 -11.15 3.44 -5.18
CA PHE A 174 -11.96 3.59 -6.40
C PHE A 174 -12.17 2.26 -7.15
N GLY A 175 -11.61 1.16 -6.67
CA GLY A 175 -11.76 -0.15 -7.32
C GLY A 175 -10.90 -0.28 -8.58
N PRO A 176 -11.28 -1.19 -9.50
CA PRO A 176 -10.50 -1.48 -10.70
C PRO A 176 -10.42 -0.25 -11.62
N VAL A 177 -9.24 0.01 -12.16
CA VAL A 177 -9.02 1.08 -13.14
C VAL A 177 -8.62 0.47 -14.47
N GLU A 178 -9.53 0.56 -15.42
CA GLU A 178 -9.43 -0.08 -16.73
C GLU A 178 -9.34 0.96 -17.84
N GLY A 179 -8.94 0.51 -19.03
CA GLY A 179 -9.01 1.31 -20.24
C GLY A 179 -7.76 1.26 -21.09
N THR A 180 -7.67 2.23 -22.00
CA THR A 180 -6.64 2.27 -23.04
C THR A 180 -6.06 3.67 -23.14
N GLY A 181 -4.98 3.82 -23.90
CA GLY A 181 -4.46 5.14 -24.19
C GLY A 181 -3.40 5.14 -25.27
N THR A 182 -2.97 6.35 -25.60
CA THR A 182 -1.86 6.59 -26.53
C THR A 182 -0.88 7.60 -25.96
N LEU A 183 0.41 7.43 -26.26
CA LEU A 183 1.45 8.43 -26.04
C LEU A 183 2.06 8.82 -27.37
N GLN A 184 1.86 10.08 -27.78
CA GLN A 184 2.40 10.62 -29.03
C GLN A 184 2.88 12.06 -28.82
N GLY A 185 4.09 12.37 -29.27
CA GLY A 185 4.64 13.73 -29.17
C GLY A 185 4.72 14.28 -27.73
N GLY A 186 4.90 13.40 -26.73
CA GLY A 186 4.89 13.79 -25.31
C GLY A 186 3.49 13.95 -24.70
N VAL A 187 2.43 13.75 -25.47
CA VAL A 187 1.04 13.84 -24.99
C VAL A 187 0.50 12.44 -24.74
N MET A 188 0.20 12.14 -23.48
CA MET A 188 -0.48 10.91 -23.06
C MET A 188 -1.99 11.15 -23.03
N THR A 189 -2.75 10.49 -23.89
CA THR A 189 -4.22 10.48 -23.87
C THR A 189 -4.71 9.13 -23.37
N LEU A 190 -5.32 9.08 -22.19
CA LEU A 190 -5.95 7.91 -21.59
C LEU A 190 -7.47 7.99 -21.74
N LEU A 191 -8.10 6.84 -21.98
CA LEU A 191 -9.53 6.60 -21.83
C LEU A 191 -9.69 5.76 -20.57
N VAL A 192 -10.06 6.41 -19.46
CA VAL A 192 -10.09 5.79 -18.13
C VAL A 192 -11.51 5.36 -17.77
N SER A 193 -11.68 4.09 -17.46
CA SER A 193 -12.92 3.48 -17.00
C SER A 193 -12.81 3.14 -15.51
N LEU A 194 -13.89 3.43 -14.77
CA LEU A 194 -14.07 3.10 -13.36
C LEU A 194 -15.37 2.28 -13.23
N PRO A 195 -15.31 0.94 -13.43
CA PRO A 195 -16.48 0.08 -13.50
C PRO A 195 -17.41 0.18 -12.27
N ASN A 196 -16.83 0.28 -11.06
CA ASN A 196 -17.58 0.40 -9.81
C ASN A 196 -18.43 1.68 -9.71
N PHE A 197 -18.16 2.67 -10.57
CA PHE A 197 -18.90 3.93 -10.64
C PHE A 197 -19.71 4.06 -11.94
N GLY A 198 -19.73 3.03 -12.79
CA GLY A 198 -20.39 3.07 -14.09
C GLY A 198 -19.79 4.11 -15.05
N ILE A 199 -18.54 4.51 -14.85
CA ILE A 199 -17.85 5.47 -15.72
C ILE A 199 -17.01 4.70 -16.72
N ALA A 200 -17.21 4.99 -18.02
CA ALA A 200 -16.46 4.39 -19.11
C ALA A 200 -15.73 5.46 -19.93
N ASP A 201 -14.51 5.14 -20.38
CA ASP A 201 -13.72 5.86 -21.37
C ASP A 201 -13.60 7.37 -21.12
N SER A 202 -13.48 7.75 -19.85
CA SER A 202 -13.31 9.15 -19.48
C SER A 202 -11.96 9.64 -19.99
N ARG A 203 -11.99 10.55 -20.97
CA ARG A 203 -10.78 11.04 -21.64
C ARG A 203 -9.92 11.92 -20.73
N ARG A 204 -8.66 11.53 -20.50
CA ARG A 204 -7.65 12.22 -19.70
C ARG A 204 -6.42 12.50 -20.56
N VAL A 205 -6.08 13.77 -20.73
CA VAL A 205 -4.90 14.20 -21.49
C VAL A 205 -3.87 14.74 -20.52
N TRP A 206 -2.65 14.24 -20.64
CA TRP A 206 -1.51 14.63 -19.84
C TRP A 206 -0.34 14.97 -20.76
N GLU A 207 0.36 16.06 -20.46
CA GLU A 207 1.50 16.53 -21.23
C GLU A 207 2.78 16.24 -20.45
N ARG A 208 3.77 15.62 -21.10
CA ARG A 208 5.08 15.37 -20.51
C ARG A 208 5.78 16.70 -20.22
N GLN A 209 6.37 16.82 -19.04
CA GLN A 209 7.25 17.92 -18.66
C GLN A 209 8.70 17.65 -19.01
#